data_AF-A0A5D2ZK89-F1
#
_entry.id   AF-A0A5D2ZK89-F1
#
_cell.length_a   1.000
_cell.length_b   1.000
_cell.length_c   1.000
_cell.angle_alpha   90.00
_cell.angle_beta   90.00
_cell.angle_gamma   90.00
#
_symmetry.space_group_name_H-M   'P 1'
#
loop_
_entity.id
_entity.type
_entity.pdbx_description
1 polymer ?
#
loop_
_entity_poly.entity_id
_entity_poly.type
_entity_poly.pdbx_seq_one_letter_code
_entity_poly.pdbx_strand_id
1 'polypeptide(L)'
;FRWRQQYRRKYPDEFLDMSKSRGKGDCQIDYVPAPRITEADKMNDRKLLQRALDRRLYLLLYGNKKVYDSEETLHKLMCAESALESVLGDLFHTYLIGNAPMEHMVIQQMENVPEPFKPFFFESQVVDTNKFNIRKCEEFVWVTKDEHLEYFPEQAEFFQKMIIS
;
A
#
# COMPACT_ATOMS: atom_id res chain seq x y z
N PHE A 1 -29.28 23.20 -8.10
CA PHE A 1 -28.88 23.18 -6.67
C PHE A 1 -29.95 23.65 -5.65
N ARG A 2 -31.20 23.95 -6.04
CA ARG A 2 -32.24 24.47 -5.10
C ARG A 2 -33.13 23.42 -4.40
N TRP A 3 -33.07 22.14 -4.81
CA TRP A 3 -34.00 21.11 -4.31
C TRP A 3 -33.78 20.67 -2.86
N ARG A 4 -32.53 20.63 -2.37
CA ARG A 4 -32.23 20.12 -1.01
C ARG A 4 -32.65 21.06 0.13
N GLN A 5 -33.00 22.31 -0.18
CA GLN A 5 -33.31 23.35 0.81
C GLN A 5 -34.81 23.60 1.00
N GLN A 6 -35.66 23.13 0.08
CA GLN A 6 -37.06 23.56 -0.01
C GLN A 6 -38.01 22.77 0.91
N TYR A 7 -37.67 21.51 1.23
CA TYR A 7 -38.51 20.62 2.03
C TYR A 7 -37.90 20.18 3.37
N ARG A 8 -36.75 20.75 3.77
CA ARG A 8 -36.17 20.46 5.09
C ARG A 8 -36.78 21.38 6.15
N ARG A 9 -37.22 20.79 7.26
CA ARG A 9 -37.69 21.51 8.45
C ARG A 9 -36.54 22.41 8.94
N LYS A 10 -36.71 23.73 8.81
CA LYS A 10 -35.78 24.71 9.41
C LYS A 10 -36.22 24.93 10.85
N TYR A 11 -35.37 24.59 11.80
CA TYR A 11 -35.58 24.99 13.19
C TYR A 11 -35.38 26.51 13.31
N PRO A 12 -36.14 27.20 14.16
CA PRO A 12 -35.94 28.63 14.40
C PRO A 12 -34.51 28.91 14.83
N ASP A 13 -33.90 29.98 14.31
CA ASP A 13 -32.51 30.36 14.61
C ASP A 13 -32.29 30.59 16.12
N GLU A 14 -33.33 31.04 16.83
CA GLU A 14 -33.36 31.19 18.29
C GLU A 14 -33.00 29.89 19.03
N PHE A 15 -33.39 28.73 18.52
CA PHE A 15 -33.10 27.43 19.15
C PHE A 15 -31.63 27.01 18.95
N LEU A 16 -31.04 27.34 17.80
CA LEU A 16 -29.65 26.98 17.47
C LEU A 16 -28.65 27.91 18.16
N ASP A 17 -29.00 29.19 18.33
CA ASP A 17 -28.11 30.22 18.86
C ASP A 17 -27.90 30.16 20.37
N MET A 18 -28.80 29.52 21.12
CA MET A 18 -28.62 29.26 22.56
C MET A 18 -27.38 28.41 22.89
N SER A 19 -26.85 27.66 21.91
CA SER A 19 -25.64 26.84 22.09
C SER A 19 -24.33 27.61 21.91
N LYS A 20 -24.38 28.77 21.22
CA LYS A 20 -23.18 29.56 20.86
C LYS A 20 -22.57 30.31 22.05
N SER A 21 -23.30 30.41 23.16
CA SER A 21 -22.86 31.01 24.43
C SER A 21 -22.06 30.05 25.31
N ARG A 22 -22.02 28.74 24.99
CA ARG A 22 -21.09 27.80 25.63
C ARG A 22 -19.70 28.07 25.07
N GLY A 23 -18.75 28.40 25.95
CA GLY A 23 -17.38 28.77 25.57
C GLY A 23 -16.80 27.80 24.54
N LYS A 24 -16.24 28.33 23.45
CA LYS A 24 -15.39 27.55 22.55
C LYS A 24 -14.28 26.94 23.41
N GLY A 25 -14.02 25.64 23.26
CA GLY A 25 -13.02 24.94 24.07
C GLY A 25 -11.69 25.67 24.10
N ASP A 26 -10.91 25.47 25.17
CA ASP A 26 -9.70 26.24 25.51
C ASP A 26 -8.61 26.21 24.41
N CYS A 27 -8.71 25.28 23.46
CA CYS A 27 -7.84 25.20 22.29
C CYS A 27 -8.19 26.30 21.26
N GLN A 28 -7.38 27.35 21.25
CA GLN A 28 -7.51 28.50 20.36
C GLN A 28 -7.02 28.25 18.91
N ILE A 29 -6.73 26.99 18.57
CA ILE A 29 -6.23 26.57 17.26
C ILE A 29 -7.40 25.96 16.49
N ASP A 30 -7.78 26.61 15.39
CA ASP A 30 -8.72 26.02 14.44
C ASP A 30 -8.06 24.81 13.76
N TYR A 31 -8.79 23.70 13.67
CA TYR A 31 -8.30 22.51 12.98
C TYR A 31 -8.13 22.81 11.49
N VAL A 32 -6.86 22.90 11.06
CA VAL A 32 -6.48 22.99 9.66
C VAL A 32 -5.81 21.67 9.29
N PRO A 33 -6.40 20.86 8.38
CA PRO A 33 -5.78 19.62 7.96
C PRO A 33 -4.48 19.91 7.20
N ALA A 34 -3.49 19.04 7.39
CA ALA A 34 -2.24 19.11 6.63
C ALA A 34 -2.50 19.02 5.11
N PRO A 35 -1.70 19.71 4.28
CA PRO A 35 -1.82 19.62 2.84
C PRO A 35 -1.55 18.19 2.36
N ARG A 36 -2.22 17.79 1.27
CA ARG A 36 -2.03 16.46 0.66
C ARG A 36 -0.68 16.30 -0.03
N ILE A 37 -0.07 17.41 -0.47
CA ILE A 37 1.21 17.43 -1.17
C ILE A 37 2.29 17.64 -0.12
N THR A 38 3.19 16.65 0.02
CA THR A 38 4.28 16.69 0.99
C THR A 38 5.58 17.20 0.35
N GLU A 39 6.65 17.31 1.15
CA GLU A 39 7.99 17.63 0.64
C GLU A 39 8.55 16.49 -0.24
N ALA A 40 8.23 15.24 0.12
CA ALA A 40 8.61 14.05 -0.65
C ALA A 40 7.96 14.05 -2.05
N ASP A 41 6.76 14.60 -2.21
CA ASP A 41 6.13 14.79 -3.51
C ASP A 41 6.88 15.81 -4.38
N LYS A 42 7.37 16.89 -3.76
CA LYS A 42 8.11 17.95 -4.48
C LYS A 42 9.49 17.47 -4.92
N MET A 43 10.16 16.66 -4.09
CA MET A 43 11.48 16.09 -4.39
C MET A 43 11.39 14.79 -5.20
N ASN A 44 10.19 14.23 -5.34
CA ASN A 44 9.93 12.93 -5.96
C ASN A 44 10.73 11.79 -5.30
N ASP A 45 10.79 11.80 -3.97
CA ASP A 45 11.58 10.84 -3.20
C ASP A 45 10.87 9.49 -3.11
N ARG A 46 11.30 8.54 -3.94
CA ARG A 46 10.70 7.19 -4.01
C ARG A 46 11.08 6.27 -2.85
N LYS A 47 11.93 6.72 -1.93
CA LYS A 47 12.30 5.94 -0.73
C LYS A 47 11.33 6.19 0.44
N LEU A 48 10.57 7.28 0.39
CA LEU A 48 9.66 7.68 1.46
C LEU A 48 8.23 7.26 1.16
N LEU A 49 7.53 6.74 2.18
CA LEU A 49 6.10 6.43 2.13
C LEU A 49 5.21 7.68 2.21
N GLN A 50 5.77 8.82 2.59
CA GLN A 50 5.05 10.09 2.70
C GLN A 50 4.79 10.77 1.34
N ARG A 51 5.06 10.08 0.22
CA ARG A 51 4.80 10.53 -1.15
C ARG A 51 3.43 10.02 -1.62
N ALA A 52 2.66 10.84 -2.33
CA ALA A 52 1.40 10.51 -2.98
C ALA A 52 0.37 9.88 -2.02
N LEU A 53 0.03 10.59 -0.93
CA LEU A 53 -0.93 10.15 0.10
C LEU A 53 -2.34 9.88 -0.44
N ASP A 54 -2.65 10.31 -1.65
CA ASP A 54 -3.89 10.06 -2.35
C ASP A 54 -3.92 8.71 -3.09
N ARG A 55 -2.76 8.06 -3.29
CA ARG A 55 -2.59 6.84 -4.07
C ARG A 55 -2.05 5.69 -3.23
N ARG A 56 -2.24 4.46 -3.72
CA ARG A 56 -1.59 3.27 -3.15
C ARG A 56 -0.15 3.18 -3.64
N LEU A 57 0.75 2.87 -2.73
CA LEU A 57 2.16 2.63 -3.01
C LEU A 57 2.46 1.13 -2.94
N TYR A 58 3.30 0.67 -3.85
CA TYR A 58 3.78 -0.71 -3.94
C TYR A 58 5.28 -0.75 -3.70
N LEU A 59 5.73 -1.73 -2.92
CA LEU A 59 7.16 -1.92 -2.64
C LEU A 59 7.79 -2.77 -3.75
N LEU A 60 8.76 -2.20 -4.46
CA LEU A 60 9.64 -2.94 -5.36
C LEU A 60 11.01 -3.08 -4.72
N LEU A 61 11.56 -4.29 -4.81
CA LEU A 61 12.86 -4.64 -4.27
C LEU A 61 13.75 -5.09 -5.41
N TYR A 62 14.93 -4.49 -5.49
CA TYR A 62 15.99 -4.95 -6.37
C TYR A 62 16.90 -5.91 -5.59
N GLY A 63 16.99 -7.15 -6.06
CA GLY A 63 17.84 -8.16 -5.46
C GLY A 63 17.61 -9.55 -6.02
N ASN A 64 18.44 -10.49 -5.58
CA ASN A 64 18.34 -11.88 -5.98
C ASN A 64 17.07 -12.51 -5.41
N LYS A 65 16.18 -12.98 -6.31
CA LYS A 65 15.01 -13.79 -5.95
C LYS A 65 15.49 -15.05 -5.24
N LYS A 66 15.22 -15.16 -3.94
CA LYS A 66 15.33 -16.44 -3.25
C LYS A 66 14.16 -17.30 -3.69
N VAL A 67 14.45 -18.28 -4.53
CA VAL A 67 13.52 -19.38 -4.80
C VAL A 67 13.52 -20.24 -3.55
N TYR A 68 12.41 -20.24 -2.83
CA TYR A 68 12.18 -21.20 -1.76
C TYR A 68 11.47 -22.38 -2.39
N ASP A 69 12.14 -23.53 -2.44
CA ASP A 69 11.49 -24.78 -2.77
C ASP A 69 10.48 -25.07 -1.67
N SER A 70 9.20 -25.01 -2.02
CA SER A 70 8.16 -25.42 -1.10
C SER A 70 8.27 -26.93 -0.93
N GLU A 71 8.76 -27.38 0.22
CA GLU A 71 8.44 -28.72 0.71
C GLU A 71 6.90 -28.86 0.68
N GLU A 72 6.38 -29.97 0.13
CA GLU A 72 4.92 -30.18 -0.07
C GLU A 72 4.08 -30.01 1.21
N THR A 73 4.71 -30.06 2.38
CA THR A 73 4.10 -29.99 3.70
C THR A 73 3.91 -28.58 4.25
N LEU A 74 4.59 -27.56 3.70
CA LEU A 74 4.48 -26.20 4.19
C LEU A 74 3.35 -25.44 3.46
N HIS A 75 2.50 -24.77 4.24
CA HIS A 75 1.52 -23.84 3.68
C HIS A 75 2.26 -22.74 2.92
N LYS A 76 1.93 -22.53 1.64
CA LYS A 76 2.59 -21.54 0.76
C LYS A 76 2.64 -20.13 1.35
N LEU A 77 1.64 -19.76 2.16
CA LEU A 77 1.62 -18.50 2.90
C LEU A 77 2.77 -18.42 3.91
N MET A 78 3.05 -19.48 4.66
CA MET A 78 4.14 -19.50 5.64
C MET A 78 5.51 -19.36 4.96
N CYS A 79 5.68 -19.95 3.77
CA CYS A 79 6.88 -19.74 2.96
C CYS A 79 7.01 -18.28 2.51
N ALA A 80 5.90 -17.66 2.09
CA ALA A 80 5.88 -16.24 1.71
C ALA A 80 6.16 -15.32 2.90
N GLU A 81 5.61 -15.63 4.07
CA GLU A 81 5.84 -14.92 5.33
C GLU A 81 7.30 -15.01 5.75
N SER A 82 7.87 -16.21 5.78
CA SER A 82 9.28 -16.42 6.11
C SER A 82 10.22 -15.75 5.09
N ALA A 83 9.87 -15.77 3.80
CA ALA A 83 10.61 -15.05 2.77
C ALA A 83 10.60 -13.54 3.03
N LEU A 84 9.43 -12.97 3.35
CA LEU A 84 9.25 -11.55 3.66
C LEU A 84 10.00 -11.15 4.93
N GLU A 85 9.91 -11.96 5.99
CA GLU A 85 10.67 -11.79 7.23
C GLU A 85 12.18 -11.81 6.96
N SER A 86 12.63 -12.67 6.06
CA SER A 86 14.05 -12.75 5.72
C SER A 86 14.59 -11.47 5.06
N VAL A 87 13.72 -10.70 4.39
CA VAL A 87 14.03 -9.48 3.65
C VAL A 87 13.89 -8.23 4.53
N LEU A 88 12.73 -8.08 5.18
CA LEU A 88 12.43 -6.96 6.06
C LEU A 88 13.12 -7.07 7.42
N GLY A 89 13.49 -8.29 7.83
CA GLY A 89 14.04 -8.62 9.13
C GLY A 89 13.00 -8.69 10.25
N ASP A 90 11.86 -8.02 10.10
CA ASP A 90 10.78 -7.97 11.07
C ASP A 90 9.42 -7.75 10.37
N LEU A 91 8.37 -8.41 10.85
CA LEU A 91 7.02 -8.41 10.28
C LEU A 91 5.99 -7.65 11.12
N PHE A 92 6.37 -7.02 12.25
CA PHE A 92 5.40 -6.36 13.14
C PHE A 92 4.53 -5.27 12.50
N HIS A 93 4.95 -4.72 11.36
CA HIS A 93 4.25 -3.63 10.67
C HIS A 93 3.63 -4.05 9.34
N THR A 94 3.59 -5.35 9.06
CA THR A 94 3.01 -5.92 7.85
C THR A 94 1.89 -6.89 8.18
N TYR A 95 0.78 -6.81 7.45
CA TYR A 95 -0.35 -7.71 7.57
C TYR A 95 -0.58 -8.45 6.25
N LEU A 96 -0.55 -9.78 6.28
CA LEU A 96 -0.85 -10.62 5.12
C LEU A 96 -2.36 -10.83 5.00
N ILE A 97 -2.90 -10.65 3.79
CA ILE A 97 -4.34 -10.79 3.57
C ILE A 97 -4.68 -12.22 3.14
N GLY A 98 -5.18 -13.01 4.09
CA GLY A 98 -5.68 -14.35 3.84
C GLY A 98 -4.60 -15.39 3.53
N ASN A 99 -5.04 -16.65 3.38
CA ASN A 99 -4.15 -17.79 3.10
C ASN A 99 -4.16 -18.21 1.62
N ALA A 100 -5.08 -17.66 0.83
CA ALA A 100 -5.17 -17.96 -0.59
C ALA A 100 -4.21 -17.05 -1.38
N PRO A 101 -3.50 -17.59 -2.38
CA PRO A 101 -2.76 -16.75 -3.31
C PRO A 101 -3.72 -15.89 -4.13
N MET A 102 -3.32 -14.67 -4.41
CA MET A 102 -4.10 -13.69 -5.16
C MET A 102 -4.14 -14.07 -6.65
N GLU A 103 -2.97 -14.43 -7.19
CA GLU A 103 -2.83 -14.91 -8.56
C GLU A 103 -1.58 -15.76 -8.71
N HIS A 104 -1.46 -16.45 -9.84
CA HIS A 104 -0.25 -17.20 -10.21
C HIS A 104 0.18 -16.79 -11.61
N MET A 105 1.48 -16.76 -11.85
CA MET A 105 2.03 -16.55 -13.19
C MET A 105 2.79 -17.80 -13.61
N VAL A 106 2.67 -18.19 -14.88
CA VAL A 106 3.46 -19.29 -15.45
C VAL A 106 4.59 -18.65 -16.24
N ILE A 107 5.81 -18.68 -15.67
CA ILE A 107 6.99 -18.22 -16.39
C ILE A 107 7.48 -19.39 -17.23
N GLN A 108 7.46 -19.22 -18.55
CA GLN A 108 8.01 -20.21 -19.48
C GLN A 108 9.54 -20.23 -19.36
N GLN A 109 10.13 -21.42 -19.50
CA GLN A 109 11.55 -21.68 -19.27
C GLN A 109 12.42 -20.66 -20.02
N MET A 110 13.20 -19.86 -19.29
CA MET A 110 14.44 -19.30 -19.82
C MET A 110 15.51 -20.39 -19.77
N GLU A 111 16.31 -20.52 -20.83
CA GLU A 111 17.28 -21.62 -21.08
C GLU A 111 18.27 -21.95 -19.93
N ASN A 112 18.32 -21.14 -18.86
CA ASN A 112 19.25 -21.29 -17.74
C ASN A 112 18.62 -21.81 -16.42
N VAL A 113 17.34 -22.19 -16.39
CA VAL A 113 16.72 -22.78 -15.18
C VAL A 113 16.06 -24.12 -15.50
N PRO A 114 16.46 -25.23 -14.86
CA PRO A 114 16.08 -26.58 -15.27
C PRO A 114 14.59 -26.93 -15.04
N GLU A 115 13.86 -26.18 -14.21
CA GLU A 115 12.46 -26.50 -13.89
C GLU A 115 11.51 -25.30 -14.09
N PRO A 116 10.31 -25.52 -14.69
CA PRO A 116 9.31 -24.47 -14.80
C PRO A 116 8.72 -24.14 -13.41
N PHE A 117 9.06 -22.97 -12.87
CA PHE A 117 8.51 -22.50 -11.59
C PHE A 117 7.27 -21.63 -11.82
N LYS A 118 6.27 -21.79 -10.94
CA LYS A 118 5.02 -21.02 -10.94
C LYS A 118 5.00 -20.09 -9.73
N PRO A 119 5.37 -18.81 -9.86
CA PRO A 119 5.23 -17.84 -8.78
C PRO A 119 3.76 -17.67 -8.40
N PHE A 120 3.50 -17.70 -7.09
CA PHE A 120 2.23 -17.33 -6.47
C PHE A 120 2.39 -15.97 -5.81
N PHE A 121 1.44 -15.07 -6.06
CA PHE A 121 1.43 -13.74 -5.47
C PHE A 121 0.53 -13.71 -4.24
N PHE A 122 1.00 -13.05 -3.18
CA PHE A 122 0.25 -12.83 -1.95
C PHE A 122 0.17 -11.32 -1.68
N GLU A 123 -0.98 -10.88 -1.17
CA GLU A 123 -1.19 -9.48 -0.82
C GLU A 123 -0.72 -9.22 0.61
N SER A 124 0.06 -8.15 0.80
CA SER A 124 0.48 -7.67 2.12
C SER A 124 0.21 -6.18 2.24
N GLN A 125 -0.25 -5.76 3.41
CA GLN A 125 -0.51 -4.37 3.77
C GLN A 125 0.51 -3.87 4.77
N VAL A 126 0.93 -2.62 4.59
CA VAL A 126 1.83 -1.92 5.50
C VAL A 126 1.00 -1.04 6.43
N VAL A 127 1.20 -1.21 7.74
CA VAL A 127 0.44 -0.49 8.78
C VAL A 127 1.22 0.71 9.31
N ASP A 128 2.55 0.68 9.31
CA ASP A 128 3.39 1.77 9.86
C ASP A 128 4.31 2.39 8.80
N THR A 129 4.54 3.69 8.91
CA THR A 129 5.15 4.54 7.88
C THR A 129 6.66 4.70 8.02
N ASN A 130 7.25 4.41 9.19
CA ASN A 130 8.55 5.00 9.55
C ASN A 130 9.72 4.04 9.86
N LYS A 131 9.58 2.71 9.78
CA LYS A 131 10.62 1.79 10.31
C LYS A 131 10.87 0.51 9.52
N PHE A 132 10.88 0.57 8.19
CA PHE A 132 11.38 -0.58 7.41
C PHE A 132 12.90 -0.53 7.28
N ASN A 133 13.59 -1.28 8.13
CA ASN A 133 15.02 -1.52 7.98
C ASN A 133 15.24 -2.70 7.04
N ILE A 134 15.18 -2.46 5.73
CA ILE A 134 15.41 -3.51 4.73
C ILE A 134 16.87 -3.94 4.81
N ARG A 135 17.13 -5.15 5.34
CA ARG A 135 18.48 -5.61 5.69
C ARG A 135 19.24 -6.24 4.52
N LYS A 136 18.53 -6.82 3.54
CA LYS A 136 19.12 -7.71 2.52
C LYS A 136 18.94 -7.28 1.07
N CYS A 137 18.31 -6.14 0.80
CA CYS A 137 18.15 -5.66 -0.58
C CYS A 137 19.10 -4.50 -0.87
N GLU A 138 19.66 -4.51 -2.07
CA GLU A 138 20.59 -3.48 -2.55
C GLU A 138 19.85 -2.15 -2.73
N GLU A 139 18.64 -2.20 -3.31
CA GLU A 139 17.79 -1.03 -3.51
C GLU A 139 16.31 -1.38 -3.32
N PHE A 140 15.55 -0.43 -2.78
CA PHE A 140 14.10 -0.53 -2.65
C PHE A 140 13.44 0.78 -3.06
N VAL A 141 12.23 0.67 -3.62
CA VAL A 141 11.50 1.81 -4.19
C VAL A 141 10.00 1.64 -3.91
N TRP A 142 9.36 2.71 -3.45
CA TRP A 142 7.90 2.84 -3.35
C TRP A 142 7.34 3.47 -4.61
N VAL A 143 6.52 2.69 -5.30
CA VAL A 143 6.10 2.96 -6.68
C VAL A 143 4.58 3.06 -6.74
N THR A 144 4.08 4.00 -7.52
CA THR A 144 2.63 4.10 -7.79
C THR A 144 2.21 3.06 -8.83
N LYS A 145 0.90 2.81 -8.99
CA LYS A 145 0.40 1.88 -10.02
C LYS A 145 0.94 2.20 -11.41
N ASP A 146 0.98 3.48 -11.78
CA ASP A 146 1.40 3.93 -13.11
C ASP A 146 2.90 3.61 -13.34
N GLU A 147 3.74 3.99 -12.38
CA GLU A 147 5.18 3.73 -12.42
C GLU A 147 5.49 2.22 -12.35
N HIS A 148 4.66 1.41 -11.67
CA HIS A 148 4.84 -0.04 -11.59
C HIS A 148 4.75 -0.69 -12.98
N LEU A 149 3.88 -0.19 -13.84
CA LEU A 149 3.73 -0.68 -15.22
C LEU A 149 4.94 -0.32 -16.09
N GLU A 150 5.62 0.80 -15.80
CA GLU A 150 6.84 1.19 -16.51
C GLU A 150 8.02 0.24 -16.23
N TYR A 151 8.10 -0.31 -15.02
CA TYR A 151 9.16 -1.26 -14.65
C TYR A 151 8.98 -2.63 -15.31
N PHE A 152 7.74 -3.07 -15.55
CA PHE A 152 7.43 -4.41 -16.06
C PHE A 152 6.48 -4.35 -17.26
N PRO A 153 6.97 -3.92 -18.44
CA PRO A 153 6.11 -3.76 -19.62
C PRO A 153 5.55 -5.08 -20.15
N GLU A 154 6.32 -6.17 -20.07
CA GLU A 154 5.91 -7.49 -20.59
C GLU A 154 4.77 -8.13 -19.77
N GLN A 155 4.72 -7.85 -18.47
CA GLN A 155 3.71 -8.37 -17.55
C GLN A 155 2.69 -7.29 -17.13
N ALA A 156 2.70 -6.12 -17.78
CA ALA A 156 1.89 -4.97 -17.39
C ALA A 156 0.39 -5.29 -17.38
N GLU A 157 -0.11 -5.99 -18.40
CA GLU A 157 -1.53 -6.37 -18.49
C GLU A 157 -1.98 -7.28 -17.34
N PHE A 158 -1.08 -8.15 -16.87
CA PHE A 158 -1.33 -9.05 -15.74
C PHE A 158 -1.40 -8.25 -14.43
N PHE A 159 -0.39 -7.41 -14.16
CA PHE A 159 -0.38 -6.57 -12.96
C PHE A 159 -1.54 -5.56 -12.94
N GLN A 160 -1.99 -5.08 -14.09
CA GLN A 160 -3.14 -4.18 -14.16
C GLN A 160 -4.45 -4.82 -13.68
N LYS A 161 -4.62 -6.14 -13.87
CA LYS A 161 -5.78 -6.90 -13.39
C LYS A 161 -5.68 -7.21 -11.90
N MET A 162 -4.49 -7.52 -11.42
CA MET A 162 -4.23 -7.82 -10.00
C MET A 162 -4.36 -6.56 -9.11
N ILE A 163 -3.86 -5.42 -9.58
CA ILE A 163 -3.74 -4.20 -8.78
C ILE A 163 -4.99 -3.32 -8.95
N ILE A 164 -5.86 -3.30 -7.93
CA ILE A 164 -7.07 -2.48 -7.90
C ILE A 164 -6.74 -1.05 -7.42
N SER A 165 -7.30 -0.06 -8.12
CA SER A 165 -7.13 1.38 -7.83
C SER A 165 -7.92 1.85 -6.61
#